data_AF-A0A0F9UCE4-F1
#
_entry.id   AF-A0A0F9UCE4-F1
#
_cell.length_a   1.000
_cell.length_b   1.000
_cell.length_c   1.000
_cell.angle_alpha   90.00
_cell.angle_beta   90.00
_cell.angle_gamma   90.00
#
_symmetry.space_group_name_H-M   'P 1'
#
loop_
_entity.id
_entity.type
_entity.pdbx_description
1 polymer ?
#
loop_
_entity_poly.entity_id
_entity_poly.type
_entity_poly.pdbx_seq_one_letter_code
_entity_poly.pdbx_strand_id
1 'polypeptide(L)'
;MRDLKVYIVVSQHFPASVGKLMVHAGHVISKMFFMAYQHDAIDLKRKIYRWYSSGQTKIILQIKNLDKLIALMNDISNNNDILTFIQRDAGAYEVPMGTTLMFCTEPITKEQATYTGLKKLRLYKYTTKLNIKKKQIRKIINKWWETYEEEYRDLIEYREINKEKKFVDEVLK
;
A
#
# COMPACT_ATOMS: atom_id res chain seq x y z
N MET A 1 -17.80 -11.11 2.53
CA MET A 1 -16.95 -10.56 3.61
C MET A 1 -16.65 -9.09 3.29
N ARG A 2 -16.59 -8.19 4.27
CA ARG A 2 -16.24 -6.77 4.00
C ARG A 2 -14.76 -6.71 3.59
N ASP A 3 -14.49 -6.33 2.34
CA ASP A 3 -13.13 -6.10 1.82
C ASP A 3 -12.46 -4.97 2.60
N LEU A 4 -11.50 -5.33 3.45
CA LEU A 4 -10.63 -4.36 4.10
C LEU A 4 -9.55 -3.93 3.11
N LYS A 5 -9.15 -2.66 3.17
CA LYS A 5 -8.11 -2.09 2.31
C LYS A 5 -7.24 -1.16 3.14
N VAL A 6 -5.95 -1.17 2.82
CA VAL A 6 -4.99 -0.19 3.36
C VAL A 6 -4.89 0.97 2.38
N TYR A 7 -5.10 2.19 2.86
CA TYR A 7 -4.92 3.40 2.07
C TYR A 7 -3.60 4.05 2.45
N ILE A 8 -2.79 4.38 1.45
CA ILE A 8 -1.51 5.07 1.60
C ILE A 8 -1.66 6.43 0.95
N VAL A 9 -1.48 7.50 1.70
CA VAL A 9 -1.59 8.86 1.17
C VAL A 9 -0.19 9.47 1.10
N VAL A 10 0.19 9.92 -0.09
CA VAL A 10 1.48 10.57 -0.34
C VAL A 10 1.29 12.03 -0.75
N SER A 11 2.18 12.89 -0.26
CA SER A 11 2.26 14.29 -0.70
C SER A 11 2.76 14.40 -2.15
N GLN A 12 2.20 15.29 -2.95
CA GLN A 12 2.70 15.63 -4.29
C GLN A 12 4.12 16.21 -4.26
N HIS A 13 4.49 16.85 -3.16
CA HIS A 13 5.83 17.41 -2.98
C HIS A 13 6.86 16.36 -2.60
N PHE A 14 6.49 15.09 -2.52
CA PHE A 14 7.45 14.01 -2.29
C PHE A 14 8.32 13.81 -3.54
N PRO A 15 9.60 14.23 -3.55
CA PRO A 15 10.44 14.27 -4.74
C PRO A 15 11.10 12.90 -4.94
N ALA A 16 10.29 11.87 -5.14
CA ALA A 16 10.76 10.49 -5.22
C ALA A 16 10.38 9.82 -6.52
N SER A 17 11.31 9.02 -7.06
CA SER A 17 11.01 8.04 -8.09
C SER A 17 10.01 6.99 -7.57
N VAL A 18 9.36 6.25 -8.46
CA VAL A 18 8.45 5.16 -8.06
C VAL A 18 9.12 4.14 -7.17
N GLY A 19 10.36 3.76 -7.49
CA GLY A 19 11.09 2.79 -6.66
C GLY A 19 11.18 3.26 -5.21
N LYS A 20 11.55 4.53 -5.02
CA LYS A 20 11.61 5.15 -3.69
C LYS A 20 10.22 5.25 -3.04
N LEU A 21 9.20 5.66 -3.78
CA LEU A 21 7.81 5.66 -3.29
C LEU A 21 7.38 4.29 -2.77
N MET A 22 7.65 3.23 -3.53
CA MET A 22 7.30 1.86 -3.17
C MET A 22 8.06 1.37 -1.94
N VAL A 23 9.34 1.73 -1.80
CA VAL A 23 10.13 1.42 -0.60
C VAL A 23 9.52 2.08 0.64
N HIS A 24 9.19 3.37 0.57
CA HIS A 24 8.55 4.09 1.68
C HIS A 24 7.15 3.56 1.99
N ALA A 25 6.38 3.19 0.97
CA ALA A 25 5.10 2.52 1.15
C ALA A 25 5.26 1.15 1.86
N GLY A 26 6.32 0.42 1.54
CA GLY A 26 6.71 -0.80 2.26
C GLY A 26 7.03 -0.52 3.73
N HIS A 27 7.88 0.47 4.01
CA HIS A 27 8.25 0.84 5.37
C HIS A 27 7.05 1.23 6.24
N VAL A 28 6.14 2.06 5.71
CA VAL A 28 4.98 2.51 6.49
C VAL A 28 4.02 1.34 6.81
N ILE A 29 3.88 0.38 5.90
CA ILE A 29 3.11 -0.84 6.14
C ILE A 29 3.82 -1.73 7.16
N SER A 30 5.13 -1.95 7.03
CA SER A 30 5.89 -2.76 8.01
C SER A 30 5.81 -2.16 9.42
N LYS A 31 5.78 -0.83 9.53
CA LYS A 31 5.56 -0.13 10.80
C LYS A 31 4.19 -0.44 11.40
N MET A 32 3.13 -0.50 10.59
CA MET A 32 1.80 -0.93 11.05
C MET A 32 1.86 -2.36 11.63
N PHE A 33 2.50 -3.29 10.93
CA PHE A 33 2.67 -4.66 11.45
C PHE A 33 3.45 -4.64 12.77
N PHE A 34 4.61 -4.00 12.81
CA PHE A 34 5.45 -3.94 13.99
C PHE A 34 4.70 -3.36 15.21
N MET A 35 3.98 -2.26 15.04
CA MET A 35 3.16 -1.66 16.11
C MET A 35 2.05 -2.59 16.57
N ALA A 36 1.39 -3.31 15.65
CA ALA A 36 0.35 -4.28 16.01
C ALA A 36 0.89 -5.40 16.90
N TYR A 37 2.08 -5.93 16.58
CA TYR A 37 2.70 -7.02 17.34
C TYR A 37 3.37 -6.56 18.63
N GLN A 38 4.08 -5.43 18.61
CA GLN A 38 4.81 -4.92 19.77
C GLN A 38 3.89 -4.48 20.91
N HIS A 39 2.74 -3.88 20.59
CA HIS A 39 1.81 -3.34 21.58
C HIS A 39 0.64 -4.28 21.89
N ASP A 40 0.71 -5.53 21.44
CA ASP A 40 -0.35 -6.53 21.57
C ASP A 40 -1.76 -6.00 21.19
N ALA A 41 -1.84 -5.22 20.12
CA ALA A 41 -3.09 -4.60 19.68
C ALA A 41 -3.98 -5.63 18.99
N ILE A 42 -4.74 -6.41 19.77
CA ILE A 42 -5.54 -7.57 19.30
C ILE A 42 -6.47 -7.20 18.14
N ASP A 43 -7.17 -6.06 18.22
CA ASP A 43 -8.11 -5.65 17.17
C ASP A 43 -7.40 -5.29 15.86
N LEU A 44 -6.26 -4.61 15.94
CA LEU A 44 -5.44 -4.30 14.79
C LEU A 44 -4.87 -5.59 14.16
N LYS A 45 -4.38 -6.54 14.97
CA LYS A 45 -3.94 -7.86 14.50
C LYS A 45 -5.04 -8.60 13.74
N ARG A 46 -6.27 -8.60 14.26
CA ARG A 46 -7.44 -9.21 13.58
C ARG A 46 -7.77 -8.52 12.26
N LYS A 47 -7.75 -7.19 12.21
CA LYS A 47 -7.96 -6.42 10.97
C LYS A 47 -6.88 -6.75 9.94
N ILE A 48 -5.61 -6.79 10.37
CA ILE A 48 -4.46 -7.15 9.54
C ILE A 48 -4.62 -8.56 8.98
N TYR A 49 -4.93 -9.56 9.81
CA TYR A 49 -5.11 -10.93 9.36
C TYR A 49 -6.23 -11.07 8.33
N ARG A 50 -7.37 -10.40 8.55
CA ARG A 50 -8.49 -10.40 7.61
C ARG A 50 -8.17 -9.72 6.29
N TRP A 51 -7.45 -8.60 6.34
CA TRP A 51 -6.98 -7.92 5.14
C TRP A 51 -5.94 -8.73 4.39
N TYR A 52 -5.02 -9.38 5.12
CA TYR A 52 -3.98 -10.23 4.55
C TYR A 52 -4.58 -11.42 3.80
N SER A 53 -5.51 -12.13 4.43
CA SER A 53 -6.27 -13.24 3.83
C SER A 53 -7.22 -12.84 2.70
N SER A 54 -7.46 -11.54 2.49
CA SER A 54 -8.27 -11.01 1.38
C SER A 54 -7.41 -10.42 0.26
N GLY A 55 -6.20 -10.95 0.04
CA GLY A 55 -5.29 -10.47 -1.01
C GLY A 55 -4.65 -9.12 -0.72
N GLN A 56 -4.66 -8.67 0.55
CA GLN A 56 -3.86 -7.56 1.05
C GLN A 56 -3.90 -6.27 0.20
N THR A 57 -5.10 -5.89 -0.27
CA THR A 57 -5.31 -4.75 -1.19
C THR A 57 -4.78 -3.44 -0.60
N LYS A 58 -3.95 -2.73 -1.38
CA LYS A 58 -3.36 -1.43 -1.04
C LYS A 58 -3.81 -0.39 -2.07
N ILE A 59 -4.22 0.80 -1.62
CA ILE A 59 -4.63 1.91 -2.51
C ILE A 59 -3.73 3.10 -2.21
N ILE A 60 -2.97 3.53 -3.22
CA ILE A 60 -2.10 4.70 -3.11
C ILE A 60 -2.83 5.93 -3.65
N LEU A 61 -3.00 6.92 -2.77
CA LEU A 61 -3.67 8.18 -3.02
C LEU A 61 -2.67 9.32 -2.95
N GLN A 62 -3.00 10.41 -3.63
CA GLN A 62 -2.16 11.59 -3.72
C GLN A 62 -2.87 12.80 -3.14
N ILE A 63 -2.15 13.58 -2.34
CA ILE A 63 -2.61 14.84 -1.74
C ILE A 63 -1.67 15.98 -2.09
N LYS A 64 -2.23 17.19 -2.26
CA LYS A 64 -1.51 18.32 -2.85
C LYS A 64 -0.29 18.78 -2.06
N ASN A 65 -0.39 18.85 -0.74
CA ASN A 65 0.70 19.39 0.08
C ASN A 65 0.80 18.72 1.45
N LEU A 66 1.89 19.02 2.15
CA LEU A 66 2.24 18.46 3.44
C LEU A 66 1.22 18.83 4.54
N ASP A 67 0.80 20.10 4.59
CA ASP A 67 -0.15 20.57 5.61
C ASP A 67 -1.48 19.82 5.52
N LYS A 68 -1.98 19.60 4.30
CA LYS A 68 -3.19 18.81 4.08
C LYS A 68 -2.98 17.33 4.40
N LEU A 69 -1.79 16.78 4.17
CA LEU A 69 -1.45 15.41 4.56
C LEU A 69 -1.55 15.26 6.08
N ILE A 70 -0.93 16.18 6.83
CA ILE A 70 -0.93 16.17 8.30
C ILE A 70 -2.34 16.41 8.85
N ALA A 71 -3.06 17.40 8.31
CA ALA A 71 -4.43 17.70 8.72
C ALA A 71 -5.38 16.50 8.50
N LEU A 72 -5.31 15.86 7.32
CA LEU A 72 -6.12 14.69 7.02
C LEU A 72 -5.77 13.51 7.93
N MET A 73 -4.48 13.27 8.15
CA MET A 73 -4.02 12.21 9.04
C MET A 73 -4.52 12.41 10.47
N ASN A 74 -4.38 13.63 11.02
CA ASN A 74 -4.85 13.97 12.35
C ASN A 74 -6.37 13.86 12.47
N ASP A 75 -7.12 14.26 11.44
CA ASP A 75 -8.57 14.11 11.40
C ASP A 75 -8.97 12.62 11.44
N ILE A 76 -8.30 11.78 10.64
CA ILE A 76 -8.52 10.33 10.65
C ILE A 76 -8.17 9.71 12.01
N SER A 77 -7.04 10.08 12.62
CA SER A 77 -6.63 9.49 13.89
C SER A 77 -7.49 9.95 15.07
N ASN A 78 -7.86 11.23 15.11
CA ASN A 78 -8.48 11.82 16.30
C ASN A 78 -10.01 11.74 16.27
N ASN A 79 -10.63 11.80 15.10
CA ASN A 79 -12.08 11.93 14.98
C ASN A 79 -12.77 10.66 14.48
N ASN A 80 -12.00 9.67 13.99
CA ASN A 80 -12.57 8.54 13.25
C ASN A 80 -12.18 7.16 13.80
N ASP A 81 -11.46 7.10 14.94
CA ASP A 81 -10.97 5.87 15.58
C ASP A 81 -10.24 4.93 14.59
N ILE A 82 -9.50 5.52 13.67
CA ILE A 82 -8.71 4.82 12.65
C ILE A 82 -7.24 5.12 12.91
N LEU A 83 -6.47 4.07 13.19
CA LEU A 83 -5.03 4.20 13.36
C LEU A 83 -4.36 4.62 12.03
N THR A 84 -3.48 5.61 12.12
CA THR A 84 -2.63 6.03 11.01
C THR A 84 -1.16 5.86 11.36
N PHE A 85 -0.37 5.37 10.43
CA PHE A 85 1.06 5.13 10.59
C PHE A 85 1.83 6.05 9.67
N ILE A 86 2.80 6.76 10.23
CA ILE A 86 3.51 7.83 9.54
C ILE A 86 4.90 7.36 9.13
N GLN A 87 5.29 7.67 7.90
CA GLN A 87 6.66 7.59 7.44
C GLN A 87 7.25 9.01 7.36
N ARG A 88 8.35 9.21 8.11
CA ARG A 88 9.16 10.42 8.06
C ARG A 88 10.46 10.13 7.32
N ASP A 89 10.99 11.13 6.62
CA ASP A 89 12.31 11.02 6.01
C ASP A 89 13.41 10.98 7.08
N ALA A 90 14.39 10.11 6.91
CA ALA A 90 15.58 10.04 7.76
C ALA A 90 16.65 11.08 7.38
N GLY A 91 16.42 11.92 6.37
CA GLY A 91 17.34 12.98 5.93
C GLY A 91 18.22 12.59 4.73
N ALA A 92 17.82 11.59 3.93
CA ALA A 92 18.59 11.13 2.77
C ALA A 92 18.13 11.75 1.43
N TYR A 93 17.33 12.82 1.50
CA TYR A 93 16.63 13.43 0.38
C TYR A 93 16.72 14.97 0.44
N GLU A 94 16.31 15.63 -0.65
CA GLU A 94 16.23 17.09 -0.81
C GLU A 94 15.17 17.76 0.09
N VAL A 95 14.53 17.01 1.01
CA VAL A 95 13.57 17.50 1.99
C VAL A 95 14.16 17.44 3.40
N PRO A 96 13.81 18.38 4.30
CA PRO A 96 14.33 18.39 5.67
C PRO A 96 14.11 17.07 6.39
N MET A 97 15.11 16.63 7.17
CA MET A 97 15.01 15.46 8.03
C MET A 97 13.76 15.55 8.92
N GLY A 98 13.02 14.45 9.05
CA GLY A 98 11.79 14.40 9.85
C GLY A 98 10.52 14.86 9.11
N THR A 99 10.63 15.30 7.85
CA THR A 99 9.46 15.62 7.02
C THR A 99 8.54 14.41 6.89
N THR A 100 7.26 14.57 7.19
CA THR A 100 6.24 13.53 6.97
C THR A 100 5.98 13.40 5.47
N LEU A 101 6.34 12.25 4.89
CA LEU A 101 6.26 12.07 3.42
C LEU A 101 4.95 11.40 3.02
N MET A 102 4.48 10.51 3.88
CA MET A 102 3.28 9.73 3.67
C MET A 102 2.75 9.17 5.00
N PHE A 103 1.49 8.76 4.99
CA PHE A 103 0.95 7.89 6.01
C PHE A 103 0.19 6.74 5.37
N CYS A 104 -0.03 5.66 6.12
CA CYS A 104 -1.03 4.67 5.80
C CYS A 104 -2.07 4.54 6.91
N THR A 105 -3.27 4.10 6.56
CA THR A 105 -4.28 3.69 7.54
C THR A 105 -4.01 2.25 7.98
N GLU A 106 -4.54 1.85 9.13
CA GLU A 106 -4.87 0.44 9.36
C GLU A 106 -5.83 -0.10 8.26
N PRO A 107 -6.07 -1.41 8.16
CA PRO A 107 -7.04 -1.93 7.20
C PRO A 107 -8.46 -1.47 7.56
N ILE A 108 -9.06 -0.70 6.64
CA ILE A 108 -10.39 -0.11 6.83
C ILE A 108 -11.35 -0.53 5.72
N THR A 109 -12.64 -0.39 5.98
CA THR A 109 -13.70 -0.68 4.99
C THR A 109 -13.83 0.44 3.94
N LYS A 110 -14.57 0.16 2.87
CA LYS A 110 -14.92 1.17 1.85
C LYS A 110 -15.73 2.34 2.43
N GLU A 111 -16.60 2.07 3.39
CA GLU A 111 -17.42 3.07 4.08
C GLU A 111 -16.54 4.01 4.90
N GLN A 112 -15.60 3.44 5.67
CA GLN A 112 -14.59 4.18 6.42
C GLN A 112 -13.74 5.08 5.51
N ALA A 113 -13.30 4.57 4.37
CA ALA A 113 -12.59 5.38 3.38
C ALA A 113 -13.45 6.51 2.77
N THR A 114 -14.77 6.39 2.82
CA THR A 114 -15.69 7.39 2.27
C THR A 114 -15.89 8.53 3.26
N TYR A 115 -16.22 8.23 4.52
CA TYR A 115 -16.48 9.26 5.53
C TYR A 115 -15.20 10.01 5.96
N THR A 116 -14.04 9.34 5.94
CA THR A 116 -12.72 9.98 6.16
C THR A 116 -12.26 10.86 5.00
N GLY A 117 -13.02 10.93 3.90
CA GLY A 117 -12.67 11.74 2.74
C GLY A 117 -11.56 11.15 1.86
N LEU A 118 -10.97 10.00 2.19
CA LEU A 118 -9.94 9.33 1.38
C LEU A 118 -10.40 9.07 -0.06
N LYS A 119 -11.68 8.73 -0.26
CA LYS A 119 -12.28 8.53 -1.59
C LYS A 119 -12.33 9.79 -2.46
N LYS A 120 -12.21 10.99 -1.87
CA LYS A 120 -12.16 12.26 -2.61
C LYS A 120 -10.75 12.55 -3.16
N LEU A 121 -9.72 11.86 -2.65
CA LEU A 121 -8.36 12.01 -3.12
C LEU A 121 -8.19 11.31 -4.48
N ARG A 122 -7.23 11.81 -5.26
CA ARG A 122 -6.88 11.21 -6.54
C ARG A 122 -5.99 9.99 -6.29
N LEU A 123 -6.18 8.94 -7.08
CA LEU A 123 -5.20 7.85 -7.15
C LEU A 123 -3.85 8.42 -7.57
N TYR A 124 -2.78 7.98 -6.90
CA TYR A 124 -1.43 8.30 -7.33
C TYR A 124 -1.21 7.64 -8.71
N LYS A 125 -1.21 8.46 -9.76
CA LYS A 125 -0.92 8.02 -11.12
C LYS A 125 0.56 8.25 -11.37
N TYR A 126 1.32 7.17 -11.45
CA TYR A 126 2.62 7.25 -12.08
C TYR A 126 2.48 6.98 -13.57
N THR A 127 2.61 8.02 -14.38
CA THR A 127 2.78 7.88 -15.83
C THR A 127 4.23 7.56 -16.11
N THR A 128 4.58 6.27 -16.07
CA THR A 128 5.73 5.82 -16.85
C THR A 128 5.27 5.72 -18.31
N LYS A 129 5.95 6.39 -19.24
CA LYS A 129 6.04 5.87 -20.61
C LYS A 129 6.90 4.61 -20.54
N LEU A 130 6.32 3.49 -20.10
CA LEU A 130 6.99 2.19 -20.21
C LEU A 130 7.07 1.87 -21.71
N ASN A 131 8.20 2.17 -22.33
CA ASN A 131 8.51 1.74 -23.70
C ASN A 131 8.96 0.27 -23.70
N ILE A 132 8.28 -0.57 -22.91
CA ILE A 132 8.56 -2.00 -22.80
C ILE A 132 7.52 -2.71 -23.63
N LYS A 133 7.97 -3.42 -24.67
CA LYS A 133 7.07 -4.18 -25.54
C LYS A 133 6.33 -5.23 -24.69
N LYS A 134 5.01 -5.41 -24.87
CA LYS A 134 4.18 -6.43 -24.17
C LYS A 134 4.89 -7.79 -24.02
N LYS A 135 5.66 -8.20 -25.04
CA LYS A 135 6.46 -9.44 -25.06
C LYS A 135 7.56 -9.51 -23.99
N GLN A 136 8.24 -8.39 -23.71
CA GLN A 136 9.24 -8.30 -22.63
C GLN A 136 8.60 -8.37 -21.25
N ILE A 137 7.46 -7.69 -21.05
CA ILE A 137 6.71 -7.75 -19.78
C ILE A 137 6.26 -9.19 -19.49
N ARG A 138 5.66 -9.87 -20.48
CA ARG A 138 5.30 -11.30 -20.34
C ARG A 138 6.49 -12.18 -19.99
N LYS A 139 7.65 -11.95 -20.61
CA LYS A 139 8.85 -12.74 -20.33
C LYS A 139 9.35 -12.55 -18.89
N ILE A 140 9.30 -11.32 -18.37
CA ILE A 140 9.67 -11.02 -16.98
C ILE A 140 8.66 -11.63 -16.01
N ILE A 141 7.37 -11.47 -16.28
CA ILE A 141 6.29 -12.02 -15.45
C ILE A 141 6.35 -13.56 -15.41
N ASN A 142 6.54 -14.22 -16.54
CA ASN A 142 6.65 -15.68 -16.60
C ASN A 142 7.87 -16.18 -15.82
N LYS A 143 9.02 -15.53 -15.98
CA LYS A 143 10.23 -15.88 -15.23
C LYS A 143 10.03 -15.69 -13.73
N TRP A 144 9.36 -14.60 -13.32
CA TRP A 144 9.02 -14.36 -11.91
C TRP A 144 8.07 -15.44 -11.39
N TRP A 145 7.04 -15.83 -12.15
CA TRP A 145 6.15 -16.93 -11.79
C TRP A 145 6.85 -18.28 -11.68
N GLU A 146 7.80 -18.60 -12.56
CA GLU A 146 8.59 -19.83 -12.48
C GLU A 146 9.36 -19.89 -11.15
N THR A 147 10.04 -18.80 -10.77
CA THR A 147 10.76 -18.71 -9.49
C THR A 147 9.81 -18.75 -8.28
N TYR A 148 8.67 -18.06 -8.38
CA TYR A 148 7.69 -17.99 -7.30
C TYR A 148 6.93 -19.32 -7.12
N GLU A 149 6.64 -20.06 -8.19
CA GLU A 149 6.05 -21.40 -8.11
C GLU A 149 7.01 -22.44 -7.51
N GLU A 150 8.32 -22.31 -7.76
CA GLU A 150 9.34 -23.16 -7.14
C GLU A 150 9.45 -22.92 -5.63
N GLU A 151 9.46 -21.66 -5.19
CA GLU A 151 9.63 -21.32 -3.76
C GLU A 151 8.41 -21.65 -2.89
N TYR A 152 7.19 -21.59 -3.45
CA TYR A 152 5.94 -21.69 -2.68
C TYR A 152 5.12 -22.94 -2.99
N ARG A 153 5.71 -23.93 -3.70
CA ARG A 153 5.03 -25.13 -4.22
C ARG A 153 4.29 -25.94 -3.15
N ASP A 154 4.87 -26.03 -1.96
CA ASP A 154 4.39 -26.89 -0.87
C ASP A 154 3.49 -26.16 0.14
N LEU A 155 3.18 -24.87 -0.09
CA LEU A 155 2.38 -24.06 0.81
C LEU A 155 0.91 -23.96 0.34
N ILE A 156 -0.01 -23.85 1.30
CA ILE A 156 -1.46 -23.66 1.08
C ILE A 156 -1.75 -22.46 0.14
N GLU A 157 -0.84 -21.49 0.08
CA GLU A 157 -0.86 -20.31 -0.81
C GLU A 157 -0.83 -20.67 -2.31
N TYR A 158 -0.34 -21.84 -2.71
CA TYR A 158 -0.28 -22.28 -4.12
C TYR A 158 -1.67 -22.33 -4.81
N ARG A 159 -2.73 -22.59 -4.04
CA ARG A 159 -4.12 -22.58 -4.57
C ARG A 159 -4.66 -21.18 -4.84
N GLU A 160 -4.21 -20.16 -4.09
CA GLU A 160 -4.57 -18.75 -4.30
C GLU A 160 -3.73 -18.14 -5.45
N ILE A 161 -2.46 -18.53 -5.56
CA ILE A 161 -1.52 -18.15 -6.64
C ILE A 161 -2.12 -18.41 -8.04
N ASN A 162 -2.79 -19.56 -8.22
CA ASN A 162 -3.41 -19.90 -9.51
C ASN A 162 -4.55 -18.94 -9.93
N LYS A 163 -5.22 -18.29 -8.97
CA LYS A 163 -6.24 -17.27 -9.28
C LYS A 163 -5.60 -15.96 -9.75
N GLU A 164 -4.48 -15.56 -9.14
CA GLU A 164 -3.75 -14.34 -9.53
C GLU A 164 -3.11 -14.48 -10.91
N LYS A 165 -2.52 -15.63 -11.23
CA LYS A 165 -1.95 -15.92 -12.55
C LYS A 165 -3.00 -15.75 -13.66
N LYS A 166 -4.21 -16.27 -13.44
CA LYS A 166 -5.35 -16.14 -14.36
C LYS A 166 -5.76 -14.67 -14.58
N PHE A 167 -5.80 -13.86 -13.51
CA PHE A 167 -6.10 -12.43 -13.61
C PHE A 167 -5.04 -11.67 -14.42
N VAL A 168 -3.75 -11.95 -14.20
CA VAL A 168 -2.65 -11.33 -14.95
C VAL A 168 -2.73 -11.67 -16.44
N ASP A 169 -3.04 -12.93 -16.78
CA ASP A 169 -3.22 -13.36 -18.17
C ASP A 169 -4.40 -12.66 -18.86
N GLU A 170 -5.49 -12.41 -18.14
CA GLU A 170 -6.66 -11.67 -18.65
C GLU A 170 -6.34 -10.19 -18.93
N VAL A 171 -5.56 -9.52 -18.06
CA VAL A 171 -5.17 -8.11 -18.23
C VAL A 171 -4.16 -7.92 -19.36
N LEU A 172 -3.35 -8.94 -19.67
CA LEU A 172 -2.28 -8.85 -20.67
C LEU A 172 -2.69 -9.30 -22.09
N LYS A 173 -3.90 -9.84 -22.29
CA LYS A 173 -4.49 -9.99 -23.63
C LYS A 173 -4.57 -8.63 -24.34
#